data_AF-A0A1Q4BIA8-F1
#
_entry.id   AF-A0A1Q4BIA8-F1
#
_cell.length_a   1.000
_cell.length_b   1.000
_cell.length_c   1.000
_cell.angle_alpha   90.00
_cell.angle_beta   90.00
_cell.angle_gamma   90.00
#
_symmetry.space_group_name_H-M   'P 1'
#
loop_
_entity.id
_entity.type
_entity.pdbx_description
1 polymer ?
#
loop_
_entity_poly.entity_id
_entity_poly.type
_entity_poly.pdbx_seq_one_letter_code
_entity_poly.pdbx_strand_id
1 'polypeptide(L)'
;MTTEQGVLRFSIIMTFVLAGFGILFGLLSGSFSIVFDGLYALTDASMTVLSLLVTNLIAASTAGGPTKSKLVANFTMGFWHLEPMVLGLNGTLLIGASIYALINAIGSLMSGGRVLNFDLAIVYAVVTVALSIGMALYGMKANKAIRSDFLAMDAKAWVMSAALTAALLVAFIFGYFIQGTRLQWMSPYVDPAILAVVCLVVIPIPFGTVRRALADILLVTPAELKQHVDEVAEVIVARYGFLSYRSYVARVGRGRQIELYFIVPTGWPAKRLEEWDRIRDEISEAIGGDTADRWLTIVFTTDEEWADGTPREVIE
;
A
#
# COMPACT_ATOMS: atom_id res chain seq x y z
N MET A 1 -7.58 16.88 -25.95
CA MET A 1 -6.74 17.20 -24.77
C MET A 1 -6.66 15.95 -23.92
N THR A 2 -5.50 15.32 -23.81
CA THR A 2 -5.29 14.15 -22.95
C THR A 2 -5.36 14.60 -21.50
N THR A 3 -6.38 14.14 -20.77
CA THR A 3 -6.50 14.39 -19.32
C THR A 3 -5.68 13.35 -18.56
N GLU A 4 -5.16 13.72 -17.39
CA GLU A 4 -4.40 12.83 -16.50
C GLU A 4 -5.16 11.53 -16.21
N GLN A 5 -6.43 11.65 -15.80
CA GLN A 5 -7.29 10.51 -15.53
C GLN A 5 -7.50 9.62 -16.76
N GLY A 6 -7.53 10.20 -17.96
CA GLY A 6 -7.66 9.44 -19.20
C GLY A 6 -6.42 8.59 -19.49
N VAL A 7 -5.23 9.14 -19.27
CA VAL A 7 -3.95 8.43 -19.44
C VAL A 7 -3.82 7.31 -18.41
N LEU A 8 -4.13 7.58 -17.13
CA LEU A 8 -4.06 6.57 -16.08
C LEU A 8 -5.10 5.45 -16.25
N ARG A 9 -6.34 5.77 -16.67
CA ARG A 9 -7.35 4.74 -17.00
C ARG A 9 -6.90 3.84 -18.15
N PHE A 10 -6.29 4.44 -19.18
CA PHE A 10 -5.75 3.68 -20.29
C PHE A 10 -4.59 2.78 -19.85
N SER A 11 -3.70 3.28 -18.97
CA SER A 11 -2.64 2.49 -18.34
C SER A 11 -3.20 1.26 -17.63
N ILE A 12 -4.20 1.45 -16.76
CA ILE A 12 -4.85 0.34 -16.03
C ILE A 12 -5.43 -0.70 -17.00
N ILE A 13 -6.14 -0.28 -18.05
CA ILE A 13 -6.70 -1.21 -19.06
C ILE A 13 -5.58 -2.01 -19.73
N MET A 14 -4.48 -1.34 -20.11
CA MET A 14 -3.34 -2.00 -20.73
C MET A 14 -2.66 -3.00 -19.80
N THR A 15 -2.57 -2.72 -18.50
CA THR A 15 -2.06 -3.68 -17.51
C THR A 15 -2.94 -4.93 -17.44
N PHE A 16 -4.27 -4.79 -17.44
CA PHE A 16 -5.18 -5.94 -17.47
C PHE A 16 -5.06 -6.76 -18.77
N VAL A 17 -4.92 -6.08 -19.91
CA VAL A 17 -4.73 -6.75 -21.21
C VAL A 17 -3.41 -7.55 -21.21
N LEU A 18 -2.31 -6.95 -20.76
CA LEU A 18 -1.02 -7.64 -20.66
C LEU A 18 -1.05 -8.79 -19.67
N ALA A 19 -1.71 -8.63 -18.52
CA ALA A 19 -1.87 -9.69 -17.54
C ALA A 19 -2.63 -10.89 -18.12
N GLY A 20 -3.75 -10.65 -18.81
CA GLY A 20 -4.50 -11.69 -19.50
C GLY A 20 -3.71 -12.34 -20.63
N PHE A 21 -2.98 -11.54 -21.41
CA PHE A 21 -2.09 -12.03 -22.47
C PHE A 21 -0.97 -12.91 -21.92
N GLY A 22 -0.37 -12.52 -20.79
CA GLY A 22 0.64 -13.30 -20.06
C GLY A 22 0.11 -14.63 -19.55
N ILE A 23 -1.04 -14.64 -18.89
CA ILE A 23 -1.64 -15.90 -18.42
C ILE A 23 -1.93 -16.83 -19.62
N LEU A 24 -2.53 -16.31 -20.69
CA LEU A 24 -2.87 -17.11 -21.88
C LEU A 24 -1.63 -17.68 -22.56
N PHE A 25 -0.63 -16.84 -22.90
CA PHE A 25 0.58 -17.29 -23.57
C PHE A 25 1.49 -18.12 -22.67
N GLY A 26 1.50 -17.87 -21.36
CA GLY A 26 2.20 -18.70 -20.40
C GLY A 26 1.65 -20.12 -20.36
N LEU A 27 0.33 -20.28 -20.36
CA LEU A 27 -0.31 -21.60 -20.43
C LEU A 27 -0.07 -22.29 -21.78
N LEU A 28 -0.15 -21.56 -22.89
CA LEU A 28 0.08 -22.11 -24.24
C LEU A 28 1.55 -22.48 -24.48
N SER A 29 2.49 -21.70 -23.94
CA SER A 29 3.94 -21.97 -24.06
C SER A 29 4.44 -22.99 -23.05
N GLY A 30 3.70 -23.23 -21.97
CA GLY A 30 4.15 -24.02 -20.82
C GLY A 30 5.11 -23.26 -19.90
N SER A 31 5.24 -21.93 -20.02
CA SER A 31 6.10 -21.12 -19.14
C SER A 31 5.38 -20.73 -17.86
N PHE A 32 5.87 -21.22 -16.72
CA PHE A 32 5.33 -20.79 -15.43
C PHE A 32 5.84 -19.40 -15.05
N SER A 33 7.01 -18.98 -15.55
CA SER A 33 7.49 -17.59 -15.36
C SER A 33 6.55 -16.58 -16.01
N ILE A 34 6.08 -16.87 -17.23
CA ILE A 34 5.15 -15.98 -17.95
C ILE A 34 3.77 -15.99 -17.27
N VAL A 35 3.26 -17.16 -16.84
CA VAL A 35 1.99 -17.22 -16.09
C VAL A 35 2.11 -16.42 -14.78
N PHE A 36 3.24 -16.55 -14.07
CA PHE A 36 3.48 -15.82 -12.84
C PHE A 36 3.56 -14.30 -13.07
N ASP A 37 4.26 -13.85 -14.11
CA ASP A 37 4.33 -12.44 -14.51
C ASP A 37 2.92 -11.87 -14.78
N GLY A 38 2.09 -12.61 -15.53
CA GLY A 38 0.70 -12.23 -15.80
C GLY A 38 -0.18 -12.20 -14.54
N LEU A 39 -0.04 -13.19 -13.65
CA LEU A 39 -0.77 -13.23 -12.38
C LEU A 39 -0.36 -12.09 -11.46
N TYR A 40 0.94 -11.82 -11.35
CA TYR A 40 1.49 -10.73 -10.55
C TYR A 40 0.95 -9.38 -11.04
N ALA A 41 1.00 -9.14 -12.36
CA ALA A 41 0.43 -7.94 -12.97
C ALA A 41 -1.07 -7.81 -12.74
N LEU A 42 -1.83 -8.92 -12.76
CA LEU A 42 -3.27 -8.92 -12.48
C LEU A 42 -3.57 -8.52 -11.03
N THR A 43 -2.82 -9.08 -10.08
CA THR A 43 -2.96 -8.75 -8.65
C THR A 43 -2.63 -7.28 -8.40
N ASP A 44 -1.54 -6.78 -8.99
CA ASP A 44 -1.14 -5.37 -8.86
C ASP A 44 -2.14 -4.40 -9.52
N ALA A 45 -2.68 -4.75 -10.69
CA ALA A 45 -3.74 -3.99 -11.35
C ALA A 45 -5.02 -3.94 -10.49
N SER A 46 -5.40 -5.08 -9.91
CA SER A 46 -6.56 -5.17 -9.02
C SER A 46 -6.39 -4.31 -7.77
N MET A 47 -5.17 -4.26 -7.22
CA MET A 47 -4.81 -3.37 -6.12
C MET A 47 -4.95 -1.90 -6.50
N THR A 48 -4.46 -1.51 -7.67
CA THR A 48 -4.56 -0.13 -8.16
C THR A 48 -6.03 0.30 -8.25
N VAL A 49 -6.90 -0.57 -8.76
CA VAL A 49 -8.35 -0.32 -8.80
C VAL A 49 -8.92 -0.18 -7.39
N LEU A 50 -8.59 -1.09 -6.48
CA LEU A 50 -9.13 -1.09 -5.12
C LEU A 50 -8.64 0.11 -4.31
N SER A 51 -7.36 0.50 -4.46
CA SER A 51 -6.78 1.71 -3.88
C SER A 51 -7.47 2.98 -4.38
N LEU A 52 -7.77 3.06 -5.69
CA LEU A 52 -8.53 4.16 -6.26
C LEU A 52 -9.95 4.22 -5.70
N LEU A 53 -10.63 3.07 -5.53
CA LEU A 53 -11.96 3.01 -4.92
C LEU A 53 -11.93 3.50 -3.47
N VAL A 54 -10.97 3.04 -2.67
CA VAL A 54 -10.81 3.46 -1.27
C VAL A 54 -10.48 4.95 -1.19
N THR A 55 -9.55 5.44 -2.02
CA THR A 55 -9.18 6.87 -2.06
C THR A 55 -10.36 7.75 -2.44
N ASN A 56 -11.15 7.34 -3.44
CA ASN A 56 -12.36 8.06 -3.83
C ASN A 56 -13.43 8.03 -2.74
N LEU A 57 -13.58 6.91 -2.03
CA LEU A 57 -14.52 6.78 -0.91
C LEU A 57 -14.13 7.69 0.25
N ILE A 58 -12.84 7.73 0.58
CA ILE A 58 -12.25 8.63 1.58
C ILE A 58 -12.50 10.09 1.18
N ALA A 59 -12.13 10.48 -0.04
CA ALA A 59 -12.32 11.85 -0.54
C ALA A 59 -13.80 12.27 -0.53
N ALA A 60 -14.71 11.36 -0.90
CA ALA A 60 -16.15 11.58 -0.84
C ALA A 60 -16.69 11.69 0.60
N SER A 61 -16.02 11.07 1.58
CA SER A 61 -16.39 11.17 3.00
C SER A 61 -15.87 12.45 3.69
N THR A 62 -14.74 13.00 3.23
CA THR A 62 -14.14 14.23 3.77
C THR A 62 -14.65 15.51 3.09
N ALA A 63 -15.13 15.42 1.84
CA ALA A 63 -15.78 16.55 1.18
C ALA A 63 -17.21 16.67 1.73
N GLY A 64 -17.49 17.69 2.54
CA GLY A 64 -18.79 17.98 3.17
C GLY A 64 -19.93 18.34 2.20
N GLY A 65 -20.13 17.57 1.13
CA GLY A 65 -21.18 17.72 0.13
C GLY A 65 -22.40 16.80 0.37
N PRO A 66 -23.58 17.15 -0.17
CA PRO A 66 -24.88 16.61 0.23
C PRO A 66 -25.21 15.20 -0.30
N THR A 67 -24.24 14.42 -0.75
CA THR A 67 -24.48 13.05 -1.23
C THR A 67 -24.29 12.04 -0.10
N LYS A 68 -25.34 11.95 0.74
CA LYS A 68 -25.54 10.87 1.71
C LYS A 68 -25.68 9.51 0.99
N SER A 69 -24.57 8.86 0.66
CA SER A 69 -24.60 7.41 0.39
C SER A 69 -24.87 6.69 1.73
N LYS A 70 -25.81 5.74 1.76
CA LYS A 70 -26.18 4.97 2.97
C LYS A 70 -24.98 4.32 3.69
N LEU A 71 -23.87 4.11 2.99
CA LEU A 71 -22.61 3.60 3.56
C LEU A 71 -21.87 4.64 4.41
N VAL A 72 -21.88 5.92 4.04
CA VAL A 72 -21.23 7.01 4.80
C VAL A 72 -21.95 7.28 6.13
N ALA A 73 -23.26 7.01 6.18
CA ALA A 73 -24.07 7.18 7.39
C ALA A 73 -23.73 6.18 8.51
N ASN A 74 -23.11 5.04 8.19
CA ASN A 74 -22.79 4.00 9.16
C ASN A 74 -21.34 4.04 9.67
N PHE A 75 -20.47 4.86 9.06
CA PHE A 75 -19.06 5.00 9.43
C PHE A 75 -18.73 6.45 9.81
N THR A 76 -19.06 6.82 11.05
CA THR A 76 -18.87 8.16 11.61
C THR A 76 -17.41 8.55 11.81
N MET A 77 -16.48 7.59 11.85
CA MET A 77 -15.03 7.80 11.98
C MET A 77 -14.29 7.92 10.62
N GLY A 78 -15.01 7.89 9.49
CA GLY A 78 -14.43 7.84 8.14
C GLY A 78 -13.99 6.44 7.72
N PHE A 79 -13.33 6.32 6.56
CA PHE A 79 -12.98 5.03 5.93
C PHE A 79 -11.47 4.71 5.94
N TRP A 80 -10.69 5.41 6.78
CA TRP A 80 -9.23 5.30 6.82
C TRP A 80 -8.71 3.89 7.14
N HIS A 81 -9.49 3.10 7.90
CA HIS A 81 -9.16 1.72 8.25
C HIS A 81 -9.22 0.75 7.07
N LEU A 82 -9.89 1.09 5.96
CA LEU A 82 -9.93 0.22 4.77
C LEU A 82 -8.58 0.21 4.02
N GLU A 83 -7.82 1.30 4.08
CA GLU A 83 -6.53 1.42 3.41
C GLU A 83 -5.52 0.34 3.87
N PRO A 84 -5.22 0.18 5.18
CA PRO A 84 -4.30 -0.86 5.63
C PRO A 84 -4.86 -2.27 5.40
N MET A 85 -6.17 -2.49 5.49
CA MET A 85 -6.77 -3.81 5.19
C MET A 85 -6.53 -4.24 3.75
N VAL A 86 -6.75 -3.33 2.80
CA VAL A 86 -6.53 -3.58 1.38
C VAL A 86 -5.05 -3.80 1.08
N LEU A 87 -4.16 -2.95 1.63
CA LEU A 87 -2.71 -3.10 1.48
C LEU A 87 -2.20 -4.42 2.07
N GLY A 88 -2.67 -4.80 3.25
CA GLY A 88 -2.31 -6.04 3.93
C GLY A 88 -2.78 -7.28 3.16
N LEU A 89 -4.03 -7.28 2.68
CA LEU A 89 -4.58 -8.36 1.86
C LEU A 89 -3.78 -8.53 0.57
N ASN A 90 -3.53 -7.44 -0.16
CA ASN A 90 -2.79 -7.50 -1.42
C ASN A 90 -1.35 -7.99 -1.22
N GLY A 91 -0.64 -7.43 -0.24
CA GLY A 91 0.72 -7.87 0.07
C GLY A 91 0.76 -9.35 0.47
N THR A 92 -0.23 -9.84 1.23
CA THR A 92 -0.32 -11.25 1.62
C THR A 92 -0.60 -12.16 0.41
N LEU A 93 -1.49 -11.75 -0.49
CA LEU A 93 -1.77 -12.48 -1.73
C LEU A 93 -0.53 -12.59 -2.62
N LEU A 94 0.21 -11.49 -2.79
CA LEU A 94 1.45 -11.46 -3.58
C LEU A 94 2.53 -12.37 -2.97
N ILE A 95 2.72 -12.30 -1.65
CA ILE A 95 3.66 -13.20 -0.95
C ILE A 95 3.24 -14.65 -1.12
N GLY A 96 1.97 -14.97 -0.88
CA GLY A 96 1.43 -16.33 -1.00
C GLY A 96 1.57 -16.89 -2.41
N ALA A 97 1.21 -16.11 -3.43
CA ALA A 97 1.37 -16.49 -4.84
C ALA A 97 2.84 -16.70 -5.21
N SER A 98 3.74 -15.83 -4.73
CA SER A 98 5.19 -15.94 -4.98
C SER A 98 5.81 -17.15 -4.29
N ILE A 99 5.41 -17.47 -3.06
CA ILE A 99 5.84 -18.68 -2.36
C ILE A 99 5.35 -19.93 -3.09
N TYR A 100 4.07 -19.95 -3.50
CA TYR A 100 3.52 -21.06 -4.27
C TYR A 100 4.25 -21.26 -5.60
N ALA A 101 4.52 -20.17 -6.33
CA ALA A 101 5.27 -20.21 -7.57
C ALA A 101 6.73 -20.69 -7.35
N LEU A 102 7.38 -20.26 -6.27
CA LEU A 102 8.71 -20.73 -5.89
C LEU A 102 8.74 -22.22 -5.58
N ILE A 103 7.75 -22.74 -4.84
CA ILE A 103 7.61 -24.18 -4.57
C ILE A 103 7.49 -24.95 -5.90
N ASN A 104 6.66 -24.46 -6.83
CA ASN A 104 6.50 -25.06 -8.16
C ASN A 104 7.80 -24.97 -8.99
N ALA A 105 8.54 -23.87 -8.88
CA ALA A 105 9.82 -23.69 -9.55
C ALA A 105 10.86 -24.70 -9.05
N ILE A 106 11.01 -24.82 -7.73
CA ILE A 106 11.92 -25.79 -7.09
C ILE A 106 11.50 -27.22 -7.45
N GLY A 107 10.21 -27.55 -7.37
CA GLY A 107 9.69 -28.86 -7.76
C GLY A 107 10.02 -29.20 -9.22
N SER A 108 9.85 -28.23 -10.12
CA SER A 108 10.18 -28.41 -11.55
C SER A 108 11.68 -28.55 -11.79
N LEU A 109 12.54 -27.83 -11.05
CA LEU A 109 13.99 -28.03 -11.11
C LEU A 109 14.38 -29.43 -10.64
N MET A 110 13.75 -29.95 -9.59
CA MET A 110 14.02 -31.30 -9.07
C MET A 110 13.48 -32.42 -9.97
N SER A 111 12.39 -32.18 -10.71
CA SER A 111 11.73 -33.19 -11.56
C SER A 111 12.29 -33.29 -12.99
N GLY A 112 13.45 -32.69 -13.28
CA GLY A 112 14.06 -32.72 -14.62
C GLY A 112 13.73 -31.53 -15.52
N GLY A 113 13.19 -30.44 -14.95
CA GLY A 113 12.82 -29.23 -15.67
C GLY A 113 11.45 -29.32 -16.34
N ARG A 114 11.18 -28.41 -17.28
CA ARG A 114 9.92 -28.30 -18.01
C ARG A 114 10.15 -28.11 -19.50
N VAL A 115 9.38 -28.82 -20.32
CA VAL A 115 9.36 -28.57 -21.77
C VAL A 115 8.69 -27.23 -22.00
N LEU A 116 9.47 -26.27 -22.49
CA LEU A 116 9.02 -24.93 -22.83
C LEU A 116 8.96 -24.76 -24.35
N ASN A 117 7.85 -24.24 -24.86
CA ASN A 117 7.79 -23.78 -26.24
C ASN A 117 8.39 -22.36 -26.32
N PHE A 118 9.68 -22.31 -26.64
CA PHE A 118 10.43 -21.06 -26.71
C PHE A 118 9.93 -20.12 -27.80
N ASP A 119 9.41 -20.63 -28.93
CA ASP A 119 8.88 -19.80 -30.01
C ASP A 119 7.71 -18.94 -29.50
N LEU A 120 6.75 -19.57 -28.83
CA LEU A 120 5.60 -18.87 -28.24
C LEU A 120 6.01 -17.94 -27.09
N ALA A 121 6.96 -18.36 -26.25
CA ALA A 121 7.46 -17.57 -25.13
C ALA A 121 8.21 -16.30 -25.60
N ILE A 122 9.01 -16.41 -26.66
CA ILE A 122 9.74 -15.28 -27.26
C ILE A 122 8.76 -14.32 -27.92
N VAL A 123 7.79 -14.81 -28.69
CA VAL A 123 6.75 -13.95 -29.31
C VAL A 123 6.00 -13.16 -28.25
N TYR A 124 5.58 -13.82 -27.16
CA TYR A 124 4.97 -13.14 -26.02
C TYR A 124 5.89 -12.05 -25.46
N ALA A 125 7.13 -12.40 -25.11
CA ALA A 125 8.04 -11.49 -24.43
C ALA A 125 8.40 -10.27 -25.30
N VAL A 126 8.55 -10.45 -26.62
CA VAL A 126 8.75 -9.33 -27.57
C VAL A 126 7.54 -8.41 -27.60
N VAL A 127 6.33 -8.96 -27.71
CA VAL A 127 5.09 -8.16 -27.74
C VAL A 127 4.92 -7.39 -26.43
N THR A 128 5.11 -8.03 -25.29
CA THR A 128 4.98 -7.41 -23.97
C THR A 128 6.04 -6.32 -23.76
N VAL A 129 7.31 -6.54 -24.13
CA VAL A 129 8.34 -5.50 -24.07
C VAL A 129 7.98 -4.31 -24.97
N ALA A 130 7.53 -4.55 -26.20
CA ALA A 130 7.15 -3.49 -27.12
C ALA A 130 5.97 -2.66 -26.58
N LEU A 131 4.95 -3.32 -26.02
CA LEU A 131 3.80 -2.66 -25.42
C LEU A 131 4.20 -1.86 -24.16
N SER A 132 5.01 -2.44 -23.27
CA SER A 132 5.46 -1.77 -22.05
C SER A 132 6.33 -0.55 -22.35
N ILE A 133 7.24 -0.63 -23.34
CA ILE A 133 8.01 0.52 -23.81
C ILE A 133 7.09 1.56 -24.45
N GLY A 134 6.13 1.14 -25.28
CA GLY A 134 5.15 2.04 -25.89
C GLY A 134 4.36 2.83 -24.84
N MET A 135 3.92 2.16 -23.79
CA MET A 135 3.21 2.78 -22.66
C MET A 135 4.12 3.72 -21.84
N ALA A 136 5.36 3.31 -21.56
CA ALA A 136 6.34 4.17 -20.90
C ALA A 136 6.59 5.47 -21.69
N LEU A 137 6.80 5.37 -23.00
CA LEU A 137 7.00 6.53 -23.88
C LEU A 137 5.76 7.42 -23.95
N TYR A 138 4.56 6.82 -24.06
CA TYR A 138 3.30 7.53 -24.05
C TYR A 138 3.08 8.29 -22.73
N GLY A 139 3.30 7.63 -21.59
CA GLY A 139 3.21 8.21 -20.26
C GLY A 139 4.22 9.35 -20.04
N MET A 140 5.48 9.15 -20.42
CA MET A 140 6.51 10.20 -20.35
C MET A 140 6.17 11.42 -21.22
N LYS A 141 5.63 11.20 -22.43
CA LYS A 141 5.22 12.29 -23.33
C LYS A 141 4.02 13.07 -22.77
N ALA A 142 3.02 12.35 -22.25
CA ALA A 142 1.87 12.97 -21.59
C ALA A 142 2.30 13.74 -20.34
N ASN A 143 3.24 13.20 -19.57
CA ASN A 143 3.75 13.84 -18.36
C ASN A 143 4.49 15.16 -18.66
N LYS A 144 5.21 15.27 -19.78
CA LYS A 144 5.85 16.55 -20.16
C LYS A 144 4.84 17.69 -20.33
N ALA A 145 3.61 17.37 -20.77
CA ALA A 145 2.55 18.36 -20.96
C ALA A 145 1.76 18.64 -19.67
N ILE A 146 1.48 17.60 -18.88
CA ILE A 146 0.62 17.68 -17.69
C ILE A 146 1.40 18.02 -16.41
N ARG A 147 2.66 17.58 -16.30
CA ARG A 147 3.55 17.67 -15.13
C ARG A 147 2.91 17.10 -13.86
N SER A 148 2.50 15.82 -13.91
CA SER A 148 1.94 15.11 -12.76
C SER A 148 2.91 14.04 -12.26
N ASP A 149 3.09 13.99 -10.94
CA ASP A 149 3.91 12.98 -10.28
C ASP A 149 3.32 11.58 -10.43
N PHE A 150 2.00 11.44 -10.52
CA PHE A 150 1.35 10.15 -10.76
C PHE A 150 1.67 9.59 -12.15
N LEU A 151 1.66 10.43 -13.19
CA LEU A 151 2.09 10.01 -14.53
C LEU A 151 3.60 9.68 -14.55
N ALA A 152 4.42 10.40 -13.79
CA ALA A 152 5.84 10.11 -13.68
C ALA A 152 6.08 8.74 -13.03
N MET A 153 5.31 8.41 -11.98
CA MET A 153 5.37 7.13 -11.29
C MET A 153 4.89 5.99 -12.18
N ASP A 154 3.75 6.14 -12.86
CA ASP A 154 3.20 5.14 -13.78
C ASP A 154 4.16 4.85 -14.93
N ALA A 155 4.72 5.89 -15.57
CA ALA A 155 5.71 5.71 -16.63
C ALA A 155 6.97 4.97 -16.15
N LYS A 156 7.44 5.24 -14.93
CA LYS A 156 8.55 4.49 -14.32
C LYS A 156 8.19 3.03 -14.07
N ALA A 157 6.96 2.74 -13.62
CA ALA A 157 6.48 1.37 -13.45
C ALA A 157 6.49 0.61 -14.79
N TRP A 158 6.06 1.24 -15.88
CA TRP A 158 6.13 0.68 -17.23
C TRP A 158 7.57 0.41 -17.71
N VAL A 159 8.52 1.29 -17.40
CA VAL A 159 9.95 1.06 -17.68
C VAL A 159 10.47 -0.14 -16.89
N MET A 160 10.11 -0.26 -15.61
CA MET A 160 10.50 -1.40 -14.77
C MET A 160 9.92 -2.72 -15.30
N SER A 161 8.64 -2.72 -15.69
CA SER A 161 7.99 -3.86 -16.34
C SER A 161 8.72 -4.24 -17.63
N ALA A 162 8.99 -3.26 -18.52
CA ALA A 162 9.73 -3.51 -19.76
C ALA A 162 11.12 -4.11 -19.50
N ALA A 163 11.84 -3.62 -18.47
CA ALA A 163 13.16 -4.14 -18.11
C ALA A 163 13.09 -5.58 -17.60
N LEU A 164 12.10 -5.90 -16.75
CA LEU A 164 11.89 -7.24 -16.23
C LEU A 164 11.55 -8.23 -17.35
N THR A 165 10.59 -7.89 -18.21
CA THR A 165 10.22 -8.73 -19.36
C THR A 165 11.35 -8.83 -20.38
N ALA A 166 12.16 -7.79 -20.57
CA ALA A 166 13.34 -7.86 -21.43
C ALA A 166 14.39 -8.83 -20.87
N ALA A 167 14.58 -8.90 -19.55
CA ALA A 167 15.44 -9.90 -18.94
C ALA A 167 14.91 -11.34 -19.18
N LEU A 168 13.59 -11.54 -19.08
CA LEU A 168 12.95 -12.82 -19.46
C LEU A 168 13.18 -13.15 -20.94
N LEU A 169 13.01 -12.17 -21.82
CA LEU A 169 13.24 -12.32 -23.27
C LEU A 169 14.68 -12.76 -23.57
N VAL A 170 15.68 -12.12 -22.96
CA VAL A 170 17.09 -12.50 -23.13
C VAL A 170 17.32 -13.95 -22.69
N ALA A 171 16.73 -14.35 -21.57
CA ALA A 171 16.88 -15.70 -21.06
C ALA A 171 16.16 -16.75 -21.94
N PHE A 172 15.00 -16.43 -22.51
CA PHE A 172 14.31 -17.30 -23.48
C PHE A 172 15.05 -17.39 -24.82
N ILE A 173 15.59 -16.28 -25.34
CA ILE A 173 16.44 -16.29 -26.53
C ILE A 173 17.67 -17.17 -26.30
N PHE A 174 18.32 -17.03 -25.14
CA PHE A 174 19.43 -17.91 -24.77
C PHE A 174 18.99 -19.39 -24.74
N GLY A 175 17.85 -19.69 -24.09
CA GLY A 175 17.28 -21.02 -24.03
C GLY A 175 16.89 -21.62 -25.38
N TYR A 176 16.52 -20.78 -26.36
CA TYR A 176 16.26 -21.18 -27.74
C TYR A 176 17.55 -21.54 -28.48
N PHE A 177 18.58 -20.70 -28.41
CA PHE A 177 19.85 -20.94 -29.11
C PHE A 177 20.66 -22.13 -28.59
N ILE A 178 20.47 -22.53 -27.34
CA ILE A 178 21.12 -23.75 -26.79
C ILE A 178 20.47 -25.04 -27.28
N GLN A 179 19.28 -25.00 -27.90
CA GLN A 179 18.65 -26.18 -28.48
C GLN A 179 19.51 -26.74 -29.63
N GLY A 180 19.69 -28.06 -29.67
CA GLY A 180 20.55 -28.72 -30.66
C GLY A 180 22.06 -28.57 -30.41
N THR A 181 22.48 -27.90 -29.33
CA THR A 181 23.88 -27.82 -28.90
C THR A 181 24.19 -28.79 -27.77
N ARG A 182 25.46 -28.88 -27.36
CA ARG A 182 25.90 -29.65 -26.18
C ARG A 182 25.25 -29.17 -24.86
N LEU A 183 24.65 -27.98 -24.85
CA LEU A 183 23.99 -27.37 -23.69
C LEU A 183 22.47 -27.60 -23.66
N GLN A 184 21.91 -28.40 -24.59
CA GLN A 184 20.47 -28.66 -24.65
C GLN A 184 19.89 -29.21 -23.34
N TRP A 185 20.69 -29.92 -22.53
CA TRP A 185 20.29 -30.40 -21.21
C TRP A 185 19.86 -29.26 -20.25
N MET A 186 20.33 -28.03 -20.45
CA MET A 186 19.93 -26.87 -19.65
C MET A 186 18.56 -26.31 -20.05
N SER A 187 18.10 -26.55 -21.28
CA SER A 187 16.89 -25.95 -21.84
C SER A 187 15.64 -26.11 -20.95
N PRO A 188 15.36 -27.29 -20.37
CA PRO A 188 14.19 -27.46 -19.51
C PRO A 188 14.28 -26.73 -18.17
N TYR A 189 15.48 -26.32 -17.75
CA TYR A 189 15.73 -25.66 -16.46
C TYR A 189 15.68 -24.14 -16.55
N VAL A 190 15.74 -23.57 -17.76
CA VAL A 190 15.76 -22.12 -17.99
C VAL A 190 14.56 -21.44 -17.32
N ASP A 191 13.33 -21.87 -17.65
CA ASP A 191 12.11 -21.27 -17.11
C ASP A 191 11.95 -21.46 -15.59
N PRO A 192 12.09 -22.68 -15.02
CA PRO A 192 12.04 -22.86 -13.56
C PRO A 192 13.12 -22.08 -12.80
N ALA A 193 14.34 -21.95 -13.33
CA ALA A 193 15.41 -21.19 -12.68
C ALA A 193 15.08 -19.69 -12.65
N ILE A 194 14.59 -19.15 -13.77
CA ILE A 194 14.14 -17.76 -13.86
C ILE A 194 13.00 -17.50 -12.86
N LEU A 195 11.97 -18.35 -12.86
CA LEU A 195 10.84 -18.22 -11.95
C LEU A 195 11.31 -18.20 -10.48
N ALA A 196 12.23 -19.08 -10.11
CA ALA A 196 12.79 -19.12 -8.76
C ALA A 196 13.50 -17.82 -8.39
N VAL A 197 14.35 -17.30 -9.28
CA VAL A 197 15.06 -16.02 -9.06
C VAL A 197 14.08 -14.85 -8.94
N VAL A 198 13.09 -14.77 -9.84
CA VAL A 198 12.06 -13.72 -9.80
C VAL A 198 11.30 -13.79 -8.47
N CYS A 199 10.87 -14.98 -8.03
CA CYS A 199 10.16 -15.14 -6.76
C CYS A 199 11.03 -14.70 -5.57
N LEU A 200 12.31 -15.04 -5.53
CA LEU A 200 13.22 -14.63 -4.45
C LEU A 200 13.38 -13.11 -4.37
N VAL A 201 13.35 -12.41 -5.51
CA VAL A 201 13.40 -10.94 -5.56
C VAL A 201 12.07 -10.31 -5.17
N VAL A 202 10.94 -10.91 -5.58
CA VAL A 202 9.60 -10.36 -5.39
C VAL A 202 9.07 -10.55 -3.97
N ILE A 203 9.30 -11.71 -3.34
CA ILE A 203 8.82 -12.02 -1.97
C ILE A 203 9.14 -10.93 -0.92
N PRO A 204 10.37 -10.39 -0.81
CA PRO A 204 10.69 -9.40 0.23
C PRO A 204 10.04 -8.04 0.01
N ILE A 205 9.65 -7.70 -1.23
CA ILE A 205 9.12 -6.38 -1.60
C ILE A 205 7.85 -6.01 -0.78
N PRO A 206 6.77 -6.82 -0.77
CA PRO A 206 5.55 -6.50 -0.03
C PRO A 206 5.64 -6.73 1.48
N PHE A 207 6.70 -7.37 1.99
CA PHE A 207 6.78 -7.74 3.41
C PHE A 207 6.69 -6.52 4.35
N GLY A 208 7.39 -5.43 4.00
CA GLY A 208 7.32 -4.18 4.74
C GLY A 208 5.92 -3.57 4.74
N THR A 209 5.21 -3.66 3.61
CA THR A 209 3.83 -3.19 3.46
C THR A 209 2.86 -4.00 4.32
N VAL A 210 2.96 -5.33 4.29
CA VAL A 210 2.12 -6.21 5.13
C VAL A 210 2.36 -5.96 6.61
N ARG A 211 3.63 -5.83 7.03
CA ARG A 211 3.97 -5.54 8.43
C ARG A 211 3.37 -4.21 8.90
N ARG A 212 3.45 -3.16 8.07
CA ARG A 212 2.85 -1.84 8.38
C ARG A 212 1.33 -1.93 8.42
N ALA A 213 0.72 -2.58 7.43
CA ALA A 213 -0.72 -2.78 7.40
C ALA A 213 -1.24 -3.51 8.64
N LEU A 214 -0.57 -4.58 9.08
CA LEU A 214 -0.90 -5.28 10.32
C LEU A 214 -0.73 -4.39 11.56
N ALA A 215 0.34 -3.61 11.63
CA ALA A 215 0.56 -2.67 12.72
C ALA A 215 -0.56 -1.61 12.79
N ASP A 216 -0.98 -1.06 11.66
CA ASP A 216 -2.07 -0.10 11.58
C ASP A 216 -3.43 -0.75 11.95
N ILE A 217 -3.68 -2.00 11.54
CA ILE A 217 -4.90 -2.75 11.91
C ILE A 217 -4.94 -3.05 13.40
N LEU A 218 -3.79 -3.36 14.00
CA LEU A 218 -3.65 -3.63 15.44
C LEU A 218 -3.51 -2.36 16.28
N LEU A 219 -3.65 -1.17 15.67
CA LEU A 219 -3.53 0.12 16.35
C LEU A 219 -2.19 0.30 17.09
N VAL A 220 -1.12 -0.27 16.54
CA VAL A 220 0.22 -0.19 17.14
C VAL A 220 0.66 1.26 17.21
N THR A 221 1.07 1.69 18.40
CA THR A 221 1.46 3.07 18.66
C THR A 221 2.68 3.49 17.81
N PRO A 222 2.55 4.54 17.00
CA PRO A 222 3.69 5.11 16.28
C PRO A 222 4.61 5.87 17.25
N ALA A 223 5.79 5.31 17.54
CA ALA A 223 6.72 5.83 18.55
C ALA A 223 7.09 7.32 18.35
N GLU A 224 7.43 7.72 17.12
CA GLU A 224 7.80 9.12 16.82
C GLU A 224 6.63 10.09 17.06
N LEU A 225 5.42 9.72 16.66
CA LEU A 225 4.23 10.56 16.87
C LEU A 225 3.84 10.59 18.35
N LYS A 226 3.96 9.46 19.06
CA LYS A 226 3.73 9.43 20.50
C LYS A 226 4.73 10.33 21.23
N GLN A 227 6.01 10.24 20.91
CA GLN A 227 7.04 11.09 21.52
C GLN A 227 6.75 12.58 21.29
N HIS A 228 6.41 12.98 20.06
CA HIS A 228 6.03 14.37 19.77
C HIS A 228 4.81 14.83 20.59
N VAL A 229 3.78 13.99 20.70
CA VAL A 229 2.59 14.28 21.50
C VAL A 229 2.92 14.38 23.00
N ASP A 230 3.80 13.50 23.50
CA ASP A 230 4.28 13.52 24.88
C ASP A 230 5.04 14.82 25.18
N GLU A 231 5.97 15.23 24.32
CA GLU A 231 6.75 16.47 24.46
C GLU A 231 5.85 17.71 24.51
N VAL A 232 4.82 17.78 23.65
CA VAL A 232 3.84 18.87 23.68
C VAL A 232 3.02 18.84 24.96
N ALA A 233 2.57 17.66 25.40
CA ALA A 233 1.77 17.52 26.61
C ALA A 233 2.55 17.93 27.87
N GLU A 234 3.83 17.55 27.98
CA GLU A 234 4.71 17.95 29.08
C GLU A 234 4.85 19.47 29.19
N VAL A 235 5.04 20.15 28.06
CA VAL A 235 5.13 21.62 28.02
C VAL A 235 3.83 22.27 28.51
N ILE A 236 2.68 21.72 28.11
CA ILE A 236 1.35 22.23 28.49
C ILE A 236 1.08 22.00 29.98
N VAL A 237 1.44 20.83 30.51
CA VAL A 237 1.36 20.52 31.95
C VAL A 237 2.17 21.53 32.75
N ALA A 238 3.42 21.78 32.36
CA ALA A 238 4.30 22.73 33.05
C ALA A 238 3.80 24.18 32.96
N ARG A 239 3.30 24.59 31.78
CA ARG A 239 2.81 25.96 31.53
C ARG A 239 1.57 26.30 32.35
N TYR A 240 0.61 25.37 32.38
CA TYR A 240 -0.69 25.61 33.01
C TYR A 240 -0.75 25.10 34.45
N GLY A 241 0.24 24.34 34.93
CA GLY A 241 0.25 23.80 36.29
C GLY A 241 -0.74 22.66 36.48
N PHE A 242 -0.91 21.82 35.45
CA PHE A 242 -1.65 20.57 35.56
C PHE A 242 -0.85 19.54 36.37
N LEU A 243 -1.52 18.53 36.91
CA LEU A 243 -0.88 17.50 37.74
C LEU A 243 -0.12 16.48 36.90
N SER A 244 -0.77 15.97 35.85
CA SER A 244 -0.19 14.98 34.93
C SER A 244 -0.98 14.92 33.63
N TYR A 245 -0.57 14.05 32.71
CA TYR A 245 -1.29 13.76 31.48
C TYR A 245 -1.29 12.26 31.16
N ARG A 246 -2.20 11.85 30.27
CA ARG A 246 -2.16 10.57 29.54
C ARG A 246 -2.36 10.83 28.06
N SER A 247 -1.57 10.14 27.24
CA SER A 247 -1.68 10.21 25.78
C SER A 247 -1.92 8.82 25.22
N TYR A 248 -2.94 8.68 24.38
CA TYR A 248 -3.17 7.49 23.57
C TYR A 248 -3.04 7.90 22.11
N VAL A 249 -2.13 7.24 21.40
CA VAL A 249 -1.83 7.56 20.00
C VAL A 249 -1.87 6.28 19.20
N ALA A 250 -2.67 6.30 18.14
CA ALA A 250 -2.77 5.24 17.16
C ALA A 250 -2.68 5.79 15.74
N ARG A 251 -2.22 4.94 14.82
CA ARG A 251 -2.22 5.22 13.38
C ARG A 251 -3.10 4.21 12.67
N VAL A 252 -3.92 4.69 11.76
CA VAL A 252 -4.82 3.88 10.94
C VAL A 252 -4.69 4.32 9.49
N GLY A 253 -3.83 3.66 8.73
CA GLY A 253 -3.46 4.09 7.38
C GLY A 253 -2.85 5.49 7.42
N ARG A 254 -3.50 6.45 6.75
CA ARG A 254 -3.10 7.87 6.79
C ARG A 254 -3.64 8.62 8.01
N GLY A 255 -4.67 8.10 8.66
CA GLY A 255 -5.32 8.71 9.82
C GLY A 255 -4.47 8.63 11.08
N ARG A 256 -4.39 9.71 11.85
CA ARG A 256 -3.77 9.78 13.18
C ARG A 256 -4.85 9.98 14.22
N GLN A 257 -4.97 9.06 15.16
CA GLN A 257 -5.89 9.18 16.29
C GLN A 257 -5.08 9.51 17.53
N ILE A 258 -5.41 10.63 18.15
CA ILE A 258 -4.72 11.17 19.32
C ILE A 258 -5.79 11.48 20.37
N GLU A 259 -5.66 10.86 21.53
CA GLU A 259 -6.46 11.17 22.70
C GLU A 259 -5.54 11.64 23.80
N LEU A 260 -5.80 12.85 24.29
CA LEU A 260 -5.04 13.49 25.34
C LEU A 260 -5.94 13.78 26.53
N TYR A 261 -5.51 13.32 27.68
CA TYR A 261 -6.15 13.59 28.96
C TYR A 261 -5.19 14.40 29.81
N PHE A 262 -5.64 15.56 30.28
CA PHE A 262 -4.91 16.38 31.23
C PHE A 262 -5.60 16.35 32.58
N ILE A 263 -4.83 16.03 33.62
CA ILE A 263 -5.32 15.91 34.99
C ILE A 263 -5.12 17.27 35.67
N VAL A 264 -6.22 17.95 35.97
CA VAL A 264 -6.25 19.31 36.53
C VAL A 264 -6.36 19.23 38.06
N PRO A 265 -5.69 20.13 38.82
CA PRO A 265 -5.81 20.15 40.27
C PRO A 265 -7.27 20.35 40.75
N THR A 266 -7.63 19.67 41.82
CA THR A 266 -8.93 19.86 42.49
C THR A 266 -8.98 21.23 43.18
N GLY A 267 -10.19 21.83 43.22
CA GLY A 267 -10.40 23.11 43.90
C GLY A 267 -9.94 24.35 43.11
N TRP A 268 -9.57 24.20 41.84
CA TRP A 268 -9.34 25.34 40.95
C TRP A 268 -10.60 26.19 40.75
N PRO A 269 -10.45 27.51 40.57
CA PRO A 269 -11.59 28.37 40.24
C PRO A 269 -12.19 27.94 38.90
N ALA A 270 -13.52 28.00 38.83
CA ALA A 270 -14.24 27.73 37.59
C ALA A 270 -13.78 28.70 36.50
N LYS A 271 -13.31 28.15 35.38
CA LYS A 271 -13.01 28.92 34.16
C LYS A 271 -14.17 28.79 33.18
N ARG A 272 -14.32 29.79 32.32
CA ARG A 272 -15.29 29.71 31.21
C ARG A 272 -14.88 28.64 30.22
N LEU A 273 -15.85 28.05 29.52
CA LEU A 273 -15.58 26.96 28.57
C LEU A 273 -14.65 27.43 27.43
N GLU A 274 -14.82 28.66 26.97
CA GLU A 274 -14.00 29.31 25.94
C GLU A 274 -12.53 29.43 26.36
N GLU A 275 -12.24 29.48 27.67
CA GLU A 275 -10.87 29.49 28.17
C GLU A 275 -10.23 28.10 28.08
N TRP A 276 -11.02 27.04 28.28
CA TRP A 276 -10.56 25.67 28.05
C TRP A 276 -10.37 25.39 26.56
N ASP A 277 -11.28 25.88 25.71
CA ASP A 277 -11.17 25.71 24.26
C ASP A 277 -9.93 26.42 23.70
N ARG A 278 -9.54 27.59 24.23
CA ARG A 278 -8.25 28.23 23.86
C ARG A 278 -7.04 27.36 24.16
N ILE A 279 -7.06 26.62 25.27
CA ILE A 279 -5.98 25.67 25.60
C ILE A 279 -6.02 24.51 24.59
N ARG A 280 -7.21 24.02 24.21
CA ARG A 280 -7.33 22.99 23.16
C ARG A 280 -6.79 23.46 21.82
N ASP A 281 -7.07 24.70 21.42
CA ASP A 281 -6.57 25.28 20.17
C ASP A 281 -5.04 25.38 20.18
N GLU A 282 -4.45 25.81 21.31
CA GLU A 282 -3.00 25.87 21.49
C GLU A 282 -2.35 24.48 21.37
N ILE A 283 -2.91 23.47 22.05
CA ILE A 283 -2.43 22.08 21.97
C ILE A 283 -2.58 21.55 20.53
N SER A 284 -3.73 21.82 19.89
CA SER A 284 -4.03 21.39 18.52
C SER A 284 -3.00 21.93 17.54
N GLU A 285 -2.65 23.22 17.66
CA GLU A 285 -1.63 23.86 16.83
C GLU A 285 -0.23 23.29 17.09
N ALA A 286 0.14 23.11 18.36
CA ALA A 286 1.45 22.56 18.73
C ALA A 286 1.68 21.11 18.25
N ILE A 287 0.63 20.30 18.18
CA ILE A 287 0.71 18.91 17.67
C ILE A 287 0.83 18.88 16.14
N GLY A 288 0.38 19.92 15.43
CA GLY A 288 0.53 20.03 13.98
C GLY A 288 -0.65 20.66 13.22
N GLY A 289 -1.55 21.38 13.90
CA GLY A 289 -2.68 22.10 13.28
C GLY A 289 -3.80 21.18 12.80
N ASP A 290 -4.97 21.73 12.48
CA ASP A 290 -6.15 20.97 12.05
C ASP A 290 -5.98 20.43 10.62
N THR A 291 -5.76 19.12 10.50
CA THR A 291 -5.61 18.42 9.22
C THR A 291 -6.70 17.36 9.07
N ALA A 292 -7.20 17.18 7.85
CA ALA A 292 -8.31 16.27 7.57
C ALA A 292 -8.04 14.78 7.90
N ASP A 293 -6.77 14.42 8.13
CA ASP A 293 -6.28 13.09 8.49
C ASP A 293 -5.93 12.97 9.98
N ARG A 294 -6.29 13.95 10.82
CA ARG A 294 -6.02 13.95 12.26
C ARG A 294 -7.32 14.00 13.06
N TRP A 295 -7.50 12.99 13.91
CA TRP A 295 -8.54 12.97 14.93
C TRP A 295 -7.91 13.25 16.29
N LEU A 296 -8.25 14.39 16.90
CA LEU A 296 -7.74 14.80 18.20
C LEU A 296 -8.87 14.99 19.20
N THR A 297 -8.80 14.26 20.30
CA THR A 297 -9.66 14.43 21.47
C THR A 297 -8.82 14.97 22.63
N ILE A 298 -9.22 16.10 23.22
CA ILE A 298 -8.59 16.64 24.43
C ILE A 298 -9.62 16.72 25.56
N VAL A 299 -9.32 16.00 26.64
CA VAL A 299 -10.13 15.94 27.85
C VAL A 299 -9.37 16.59 29.01
N PHE A 300 -10.03 17.50 29.71
CA PHE A 300 -9.56 18.01 30.99
C PHE A 300 -10.42 17.40 32.09
N THR A 301 -9.78 16.79 33.08
CA THR A 301 -10.48 16.09 34.18
C THR A 301 -9.75 16.34 35.49
N THR A 302 -10.47 16.38 36.60
CA THR A 302 -9.85 16.36 37.94
C THR A 302 -9.72 14.94 38.50
N ASP A 303 -10.28 13.97 37.80
CA ASP A 303 -10.37 12.56 38.20
C ASP A 303 -9.47 11.73 37.28
N GLU A 304 -8.44 11.12 37.88
CA GLU A 304 -7.40 10.32 37.20
C GLU A 304 -7.98 9.04 36.56
N GLU A 305 -9.10 8.52 37.06
CA GLU A 305 -9.69 7.28 36.54
C GLU A 305 -10.18 7.44 35.09
N TRP A 306 -10.65 8.63 34.72
CA TRP A 306 -11.03 8.95 33.34
C TRP A 306 -9.83 8.93 32.37
N ALA A 307 -8.62 9.10 32.88
CA ALA A 307 -7.38 9.11 32.12
C ALA A 307 -6.76 7.70 32.01
N ASP A 308 -6.91 6.87 33.05
CA ASP A 308 -6.28 5.54 33.13
C ASP A 308 -7.15 4.39 32.57
N GLY A 309 -8.44 4.64 32.29
CA GLY A 309 -9.35 3.63 31.72
C GLY A 309 -9.66 2.47 32.68
N THR A 310 -9.36 2.64 33.97
CA THR A 310 -9.64 1.66 35.02
C THR A 310 -11.13 1.65 35.37
N PRO A 311 -11.75 0.47 35.57
CA PRO A 311 -13.14 0.39 36.02
C PRO A 311 -13.32 1.08 37.37
N ARG A 312 -14.37 1.89 37.50
CA ARG A 312 -14.79 2.46 38.79
C ARG A 312 -15.07 1.33 39.79
N GLU A 313 -14.39 1.32 40.92
CA GLU A 313 -14.97 0.73 42.13
C GLU A 313 -16.05 1.70 42.60
N VAL A 314 -17.31 1.35 42.35
CA VAL A 314 -18.46 2.07 42.89
C VAL A 314 -18.42 1.88 44.40
N ILE A 315 -17.87 2.86 45.12
CA ILE A 315 -18.02 2.92 46.57
C ILE A 315 -19.44 3.46 46.83
N GLU A 316 -20.33 2.56 47.24
CA GLU A 316 -21.67 2.85 47.79
C GLU A 316 -21.60 3.68 49.08
#